data_AF-V9L360-F1
#
_entry.id   AF-V9L360-F1
#
_cell.length_a   1.000
_cell.length_b   1.000
_cell.length_c   1.000
_cell.angle_alpha   90.00
_cell.angle_beta   90.00
_cell.angle_gamma   90.00
#
_symmetry.space_group_name_H-M   'P 1'
#
loop_
_entity.id
_entity.type
_entity.pdbx_description
1 polymer ?
#
loop_
_entity_poly.entity_id
_entity_poly.type
_entity_poly.pdbx_seq_one_letter_code
_entity_poly.pdbx_strand_id
1 'polypeptide(L)'
;RSSDLRGETTFATVVYPAGISDGDLESYRKTLHRELDLPDDRPFLRRVMAYRFPHETSKDVYLPKMHQFLIHPATEDAKVYLVQGSYNFYHYLQDNIEDADWGCAYRSLQTIVSWYRAQGYTTKPVPTHEEIQEALVAAGDKTSDIIGSSEWIGCFEIQQVLDSLGFTAKIINVRTGAEFPSIGRELANHFTVEGSPITVAGDRLANTILGVIWNENTGDLKFLVMDPHYMGDDEWNAAIERGIDWKGIDFWNPMESFNLCLPQRPSGV
;
A
#
# COMPACT_ATOMS: atom_id res chain seq x y z
N ARG A 1 11.86 24.58 10.73
CA ARG A 1 10.52 24.87 10.19
C ARG A 1 10.19 23.69 9.30
N SER A 2 9.18 22.92 9.69
CA SER A 2 8.73 21.71 9.00
C SER A 2 8.06 22.14 7.71
N SER A 3 8.63 21.82 6.54
CA SER A 3 8.00 22.03 5.23
C SER A 3 6.91 20.99 4.98
N ASP A 4 5.93 21.00 5.89
CA ASP A 4 4.72 20.22 5.74
C ASP A 4 3.70 21.11 5.03
N LEU A 5 3.49 20.87 3.73
CA LEU A 5 2.30 21.35 3.02
C LEU A 5 0.98 20.87 3.68
N ARG A 6 1.04 20.03 4.72
CA ARG A 6 -0.09 19.61 5.57
C ARG A 6 -0.74 20.75 6.37
N GLY A 7 -0.14 21.94 6.43
CA GLY A 7 -0.68 23.10 7.15
C GLY A 7 -1.23 24.24 6.29
N GLU A 8 -0.98 24.24 4.98
CA GLU A 8 -1.39 25.33 4.08
C GLU A 8 -2.54 24.89 3.18
N THR A 9 -3.64 25.64 3.20
CA THR A 9 -4.85 25.40 2.38
C THR A 9 -4.68 25.85 0.92
N THR A 10 -3.45 25.96 0.42
CA THR A 10 -3.13 26.54 -0.89
C THR A 10 -2.53 25.50 -1.82
N PHE A 11 -3.07 25.42 -3.03
CA PHE A 11 -2.55 24.56 -4.08
C PHE A 11 -1.38 25.25 -4.81
N ALA A 12 -0.36 24.47 -5.17
CA ALA A 12 0.63 24.87 -6.16
C ALA A 12 0.15 24.44 -7.56
N THR A 13 0.30 25.32 -8.56
CA THR A 13 0.04 24.99 -9.97
C THR A 13 1.36 24.94 -10.73
N VAL A 14 1.65 23.80 -11.33
CA VAL A 14 2.85 23.58 -12.16
C VAL A 14 2.42 23.41 -13.61
N VAL A 15 3.08 24.13 -14.52
CA VAL A 15 2.88 23.98 -15.96
C VAL A 15 3.92 23.00 -16.51
N TYR A 16 3.46 21.91 -17.09
CA TYR A 16 4.30 20.95 -17.79
C TYR A 16 4.12 21.03 -19.30
N PRO A 17 5.22 20.94 -20.08
CA PRO A 17 5.12 20.86 -21.53
C PRO A 17 4.38 19.58 -21.95
N ALA A 18 3.46 19.72 -22.89
CA ALA A 18 2.73 18.60 -23.47
C ALA A 18 3.68 17.70 -24.29
N GLY A 19 3.49 16.38 -24.23
CA GLY A 19 4.27 15.41 -25.00
C GLY A 19 5.64 15.04 -24.44
N ILE A 20 6.10 15.69 -23.36
CA ILE A 20 7.36 15.34 -22.68
C ILE A 20 7.08 14.42 -21.50
N SER A 21 7.79 13.30 -21.40
CA SER A 21 7.60 12.30 -20.36
C SER A 21 7.96 12.83 -18.95
N ASP A 22 7.44 12.20 -17.89
CA ASP A 22 7.88 12.54 -16.53
C ASP A 22 9.38 12.23 -16.30
N GLY A 23 9.94 11.24 -17.00
CA GLY A 23 11.38 10.93 -16.90
C GLY A 23 12.25 12.10 -17.36
N ASP A 24 11.90 12.72 -18.49
CA ASP A 24 12.68 13.82 -19.08
C ASP A 24 12.56 15.15 -18.30
N LEU A 25 11.62 15.23 -17.35
CA LEU A 25 11.31 16.44 -16.57
C LEU A 25 11.93 16.44 -15.16
N GLU A 26 12.79 15.48 -14.83
CA GLU A 26 13.41 15.37 -13.51
C GLU A 26 14.20 16.64 -13.10
N SER A 27 15.06 17.16 -13.98
CA SER A 27 15.84 18.37 -13.71
C SER A 27 14.96 19.60 -13.45
N TYR A 28 13.82 19.68 -14.14
CA TYR A 28 12.85 20.75 -13.91
C TYR A 28 12.16 20.57 -12.55
N ARG A 29 11.71 19.35 -12.20
CA ARG A 29 11.13 19.07 -10.88
C ARG A 29 12.09 19.33 -9.72
N LYS A 30 13.37 18.99 -9.85
CA LYS A 30 14.41 19.34 -8.87
C LYS A 30 14.58 20.85 -8.68
N THR A 31 14.26 21.65 -9.69
CA THR A 31 14.25 23.12 -9.56
C THR A 31 13.01 23.56 -8.78
N LEU A 32 11.85 23.03 -9.13
CA LEU A 32 10.60 23.31 -8.41
C LEU A 32 10.63 22.86 -6.94
N HIS A 33 11.27 21.74 -6.63
CA HIS A 33 11.46 21.30 -5.23
C HIS A 33 12.19 22.36 -4.40
N ARG A 34 13.29 22.90 -4.94
CA ARG A 34 14.06 23.98 -4.29
C ARG A 34 13.26 25.28 -4.17
N GLU A 35 12.45 25.62 -5.18
CA GLU A 35 11.61 26.81 -5.16
C GLU A 35 10.44 26.70 -4.16
N LEU A 36 9.91 25.50 -3.95
CA LEU A 36 8.78 25.20 -3.08
C LEU A 36 9.18 24.66 -1.70
N ASP A 37 10.48 24.62 -1.38
CA ASP A 37 11.04 24.04 -0.14
C ASP A 37 10.59 22.59 0.13
N LEU A 38 10.41 21.82 -0.95
CA LEU A 38 10.07 20.40 -0.88
C LEU A 38 11.34 19.56 -0.69
N PRO A 39 11.27 18.48 0.11
CA PRO A 39 12.40 17.59 0.26
C PRO A 39 12.67 16.82 -1.04
N ASP A 40 13.94 16.56 -1.33
CA ASP A 40 14.41 15.82 -2.51
C ASP A 40 14.47 14.29 -2.27
N ASP A 41 13.78 13.80 -1.23
CA ASP A 41 13.78 12.39 -0.82
C ASP A 41 12.73 11.56 -1.57
N ARG A 42 11.69 12.20 -2.12
CA ARG A 42 10.57 11.56 -2.80
C ARG A 42 9.98 12.46 -3.90
N PRO A 43 9.18 11.90 -4.83
CA PRO A 43 8.41 12.71 -5.76
C PRO A 43 7.30 13.49 -5.06
N PHE A 44 7.05 14.73 -5.50
CA PHE A 44 5.86 15.51 -5.11
C PHE A 44 5.09 16.06 -6.31
N LEU A 45 5.79 16.26 -7.43
CA LEU A 45 5.29 17.06 -8.56
C LEU A 45 5.11 16.24 -9.84
N ARG A 46 5.17 14.91 -9.79
CA ARG A 46 4.88 14.08 -10.98
C ARG A 46 3.41 14.22 -11.36
N ARG A 47 3.08 14.08 -12.65
CA ARG A 47 1.72 14.38 -13.14
C ARG A 47 0.62 13.57 -12.47
N VAL A 48 0.91 12.30 -12.15
CA VAL A 48 -0.02 11.40 -11.44
C VAL A 48 -0.33 11.86 -10.00
N MET A 49 0.51 12.72 -9.42
CA MET A 49 0.35 13.25 -8.06
C MET A 49 -0.45 14.55 -8.03
N ALA A 50 -0.97 15.02 -9.18
CA ALA A 50 -1.84 16.17 -9.22
C ALA A 50 -3.06 15.95 -8.30
N TYR A 51 -3.46 17.01 -7.61
CA TYR A 51 -4.62 16.96 -6.75
C TYR A 51 -5.88 16.63 -7.55
N ARG A 52 -6.61 15.60 -7.13
CA ARG A 52 -7.89 15.20 -7.73
C ARG A 52 -9.02 15.97 -7.05
N PHE A 53 -9.74 16.78 -7.81
CA PHE A 53 -10.86 17.54 -7.26
C PHE A 53 -12.09 16.65 -7.05
N PRO A 54 -12.88 16.81 -5.97
CA PRO A 54 -14.01 15.93 -5.65
C PRO A 54 -15.09 15.81 -6.75
N HIS A 55 -15.19 16.79 -7.63
CA HIS A 55 -16.18 16.81 -8.72
C HIS A 55 -15.67 16.18 -10.02
N GLU A 56 -14.39 15.82 -10.10
CA GLU A 56 -13.85 15.13 -11.27
C GLU A 56 -14.32 13.68 -11.26
N THR A 57 -15.16 13.32 -12.23
CA THR A 57 -15.56 11.93 -12.44
C THR A 57 -14.34 11.07 -12.65
N SER A 58 -14.13 10.13 -11.72
CA SER A 58 -13.07 9.15 -11.85
C SER A 58 -13.38 8.17 -12.97
N LYS A 59 -12.40 7.97 -13.86
CA LYS A 59 -12.39 6.77 -14.72
C LYS A 59 -11.87 5.53 -13.98
N ASP A 60 -11.22 5.72 -12.84
CA ASP A 60 -10.77 4.61 -12.00
C ASP A 60 -11.99 4.00 -11.31
N VAL A 61 -12.15 2.70 -11.51
CA VAL A 61 -13.22 1.87 -10.95
C VAL A 61 -13.00 1.64 -9.45
N TYR A 62 -11.76 1.73 -8.99
CA TYR A 62 -11.35 1.36 -7.63
C TYR A 62 -11.48 2.53 -6.64
N LEU A 63 -11.86 2.21 -5.39
CA LEU A 63 -12.01 3.19 -4.33
C LEU A 63 -10.65 3.65 -3.76
N PRO A 64 -10.28 4.94 -3.87
CA PRO A 64 -9.00 5.42 -3.37
C PRO A 64 -9.05 5.77 -1.88
N LYS A 65 -7.97 5.48 -1.15
CA LYS A 65 -7.62 6.11 0.14
C LYS A 65 -8.74 6.08 1.20
N MET A 66 -9.50 4.99 1.23
CA MET A 66 -10.70 4.87 2.07
C MET A 66 -10.44 5.04 3.56
N HIS A 67 -9.24 4.72 4.05
CA HIS A 67 -8.90 4.84 5.48
C HIS A 67 -9.06 6.26 6.06
N GLN A 68 -9.05 7.31 5.22
CA GLN A 68 -9.21 8.68 5.71
C GLN A 68 -10.60 9.00 6.24
N PHE A 69 -11.59 8.17 5.89
CA PHE A 69 -12.98 8.34 6.33
C PHE A 69 -13.28 7.56 7.61
N LEU A 70 -12.29 6.86 8.17
CA LEU A 70 -12.43 6.11 9.41
C LEU A 70 -12.18 6.99 10.62
N ILE A 71 -12.95 6.74 11.68
CA ILE A 71 -12.70 7.32 12.99
C ILE A 71 -11.60 6.51 13.66
N HIS A 72 -10.50 7.17 14.03
CA HIS A 72 -9.45 6.52 14.81
C HIS A 72 -9.93 6.32 16.25
N PRO A 73 -9.73 5.12 16.84
CA PRO A 73 -9.99 4.88 18.25
C PRO A 73 -9.30 5.92 19.13
N ALA A 74 -9.91 6.29 20.25
CA ALA A 74 -9.24 7.12 21.25
C ALA A 74 -8.01 6.37 21.78
N THR A 75 -6.86 7.05 21.79
CA THR A 75 -5.57 6.50 22.20
C THR A 75 -4.96 7.35 23.30
N GLU A 76 -5.20 6.99 24.56
CA GLU A 76 -4.42 7.54 25.67
C GLU A 76 -2.98 7.02 25.55
N ASP A 77 -2.01 7.93 25.49
CA ASP A 77 -0.57 7.66 25.40
C ASP A 77 -0.08 6.77 24.23
N ALA A 78 -0.96 6.44 23.26
CA ALA A 78 -0.60 5.73 22.04
C ALA A 78 -0.58 6.69 20.83
N LYS A 79 0.26 6.37 19.85
CA LYS A 79 0.40 7.16 18.61
C LYS A 79 -0.15 6.37 17.42
N VAL A 80 -0.77 7.10 16.49
CA VAL A 80 -1.28 6.57 15.23
C VAL A 80 -0.21 6.75 14.15
N TYR A 81 0.17 5.67 13.48
CA TYR A 81 1.11 5.65 12.36
C TYR A 81 0.40 5.05 11.16
N LEU A 82 0.29 5.78 10.05
CA LEU A 82 -0.49 5.38 8.87
C LEU A 82 0.36 5.39 7.61
N VAL A 83 -0.12 4.67 6.60
CA VAL A 83 0.28 4.82 5.21
C VAL A 83 0.28 6.31 4.81
N GLN A 84 1.29 6.72 4.06
CA GLN A 84 1.47 8.08 3.56
C GLN A 84 1.12 8.13 2.08
N GLY A 85 0.19 9.01 1.70
CA GLY A 85 -0.24 9.14 0.31
C GLY A 85 -1.52 8.37 -0.01
N SER A 86 -1.74 8.10 -1.29
CA SER A 86 -2.94 7.45 -1.80
C SER A 86 -2.66 6.03 -2.29
N TYR A 87 -3.67 5.19 -2.24
CA TYR A 87 -3.68 3.84 -2.81
C TYR A 87 -5.12 3.54 -3.20
N ASN A 88 -5.33 2.49 -3.99
CA ASN A 88 -6.66 2.00 -4.35
C ASN A 88 -6.97 0.72 -3.60
N PHE A 89 -8.23 0.54 -3.21
CA PHE A 89 -8.70 -0.70 -2.59
C PHE A 89 -8.92 -1.78 -3.64
N TYR A 90 -8.01 -2.76 -3.67
CA TYR A 90 -8.17 -3.97 -4.45
C TYR A 90 -8.70 -5.11 -3.57
N HIS A 91 -9.74 -5.79 -4.05
CA HIS A 91 -10.44 -6.86 -3.34
C HIS A 91 -11.01 -7.90 -4.33
N TYR A 92 -11.63 -8.95 -3.81
CA TYR A 92 -12.14 -10.05 -4.63
C TYR A 92 -13.20 -9.63 -5.65
N LEU A 93 -13.32 -10.43 -6.71
CA LEU A 93 -14.35 -10.27 -7.76
C LEU A 93 -14.20 -9.01 -8.63
N GLN A 94 -13.17 -8.20 -8.37
CA GLN A 94 -12.78 -7.11 -9.27
C GLN A 94 -12.18 -7.67 -10.57
N ASP A 95 -12.19 -6.83 -11.61
CA ASP A 95 -11.60 -7.13 -12.92
C ASP A 95 -12.21 -8.35 -13.64
N ASN A 96 -13.41 -8.77 -13.22
CA ASN A 96 -14.12 -9.96 -13.71
C ASN A 96 -13.36 -11.27 -13.46
N ILE A 97 -12.62 -11.35 -12.34
CA ILE A 97 -11.90 -12.56 -11.93
C ILE A 97 -12.58 -13.16 -10.69
N GLU A 98 -12.95 -14.44 -10.77
CA GLU A 98 -13.42 -15.21 -9.60
C GLU A 98 -12.20 -15.67 -8.79
N ASP A 99 -11.73 -14.79 -7.90
CA ASP A 99 -10.53 -15.01 -7.10
C ASP A 99 -10.78 -15.24 -5.61
N ALA A 100 -12.03 -15.54 -5.24
CA ALA A 100 -12.38 -15.99 -3.91
C ALA A 100 -11.51 -17.19 -3.47
N ASP A 101 -11.07 -17.19 -2.21
CA ASP A 101 -10.25 -18.23 -1.56
C ASP A 101 -8.79 -18.36 -2.01
N TRP A 102 -8.34 -17.67 -3.08
CA TRP A 102 -6.95 -17.77 -3.54
C TRP A 102 -6.28 -16.43 -3.91
N GLY A 103 -7.06 -15.40 -4.23
CA GLY A 103 -6.55 -14.13 -4.74
C GLY A 103 -6.08 -13.11 -3.71
N CYS A 104 -6.20 -13.38 -2.40
CA CYS A 104 -6.10 -12.33 -1.37
C CYS A 104 -4.73 -11.64 -1.36
N ALA A 105 -3.67 -12.42 -1.56
CA ALA A 105 -2.30 -11.91 -1.68
C ALA A 105 -2.07 -11.11 -2.97
N TYR A 106 -2.70 -11.52 -4.09
CA TYR A 106 -2.66 -10.78 -5.36
C TYR A 106 -3.30 -9.40 -5.18
N ARG A 107 -4.48 -9.33 -4.56
CA ARG A 107 -5.19 -8.07 -4.28
C ARG A 107 -4.40 -7.15 -3.32
N SER A 108 -3.75 -7.73 -2.32
CA SER A 108 -2.83 -6.98 -1.45
C SER A 108 -1.64 -6.40 -2.24
N LEU A 109 -1.02 -7.17 -3.13
CA LEU A 109 0.04 -6.70 -4.01
C LEU A 109 -0.45 -5.61 -4.98
N GLN A 110 -1.64 -5.76 -5.57
CA GLN A 110 -2.25 -4.74 -6.43
C GLN A 110 -2.45 -3.42 -5.68
N THR A 111 -2.88 -3.48 -4.42
CA THR A 111 -2.94 -2.31 -3.53
C THR A 111 -1.57 -1.65 -3.38
N ILE A 112 -0.52 -2.42 -3.09
CA ILE A 112 0.85 -1.90 -2.97
C ILE A 112 1.32 -1.24 -4.26
N VAL A 113 1.12 -1.89 -5.42
CA VAL A 113 1.52 -1.32 -6.71
C VAL A 113 0.72 -0.05 -7.02
N SER A 114 -0.56 -0.01 -6.67
CA SER A 114 -1.38 1.20 -6.81
C SER A 114 -0.86 2.36 -5.97
N TRP A 115 -0.30 2.09 -4.78
CA TRP A 115 0.36 3.07 -3.94
C TRP A 115 1.60 3.64 -4.63
N TYR A 116 2.48 2.77 -5.15
CA TYR A 116 3.67 3.22 -5.89
C TYR A 116 3.31 4.09 -7.10
N ARG A 117 2.25 3.74 -7.82
CA ARG A 117 1.74 4.54 -8.95
C ARG A 117 1.24 5.90 -8.48
N ALA A 118 0.36 5.93 -7.48
CA ALA A 118 -0.20 7.17 -6.96
C ALA A 118 0.85 8.11 -6.34
N GLN A 119 1.97 7.56 -5.88
CA GLN A 119 3.10 8.34 -5.34
C GLN A 119 4.16 8.67 -6.41
N GLY A 120 3.90 8.37 -7.69
CA GLY A 120 4.76 8.74 -8.80
C GLY A 120 6.03 7.91 -8.96
N TYR A 121 6.17 6.80 -8.23
CA TYR A 121 7.35 5.92 -8.33
C TYR A 121 7.37 5.08 -9.60
N THR A 122 6.22 4.83 -10.21
CA THR A 122 6.13 4.10 -11.47
C THR A 122 4.95 4.57 -12.31
N THR A 123 5.12 4.48 -13.62
CA THR A 123 4.06 4.66 -14.61
C THR A 123 3.50 3.33 -15.11
N LYS A 124 4.13 2.19 -14.73
CA LYS A 124 3.61 0.86 -15.06
C LYS A 124 2.20 0.69 -14.49
N PRO A 125 1.28 -0.01 -15.17
CA PRO A 125 -0.04 -0.31 -14.64
C PRO A 125 0.06 -1.21 -13.39
N VAL A 126 -1.05 -1.31 -12.66
CA VAL A 126 -1.19 -2.33 -11.62
C VAL A 126 -1.32 -3.68 -12.34
N PRO A 127 -0.53 -4.70 -11.99
CA PRO A 127 -0.52 -5.95 -12.73
C PRO A 127 -1.78 -6.79 -12.46
N THR A 128 -2.20 -7.57 -13.45
CA THR A 128 -3.24 -8.60 -13.31
C THR A 128 -2.70 -9.83 -12.58
N HIS A 129 -3.57 -10.77 -12.19
CA HIS A 129 -3.13 -12.06 -11.59
C HIS A 129 -2.23 -12.83 -12.54
N GLU A 130 -2.55 -12.86 -13.84
CA GLU A 130 -1.74 -13.53 -14.85
C GLU A 130 -0.37 -12.87 -15.01
N GLU A 131 -0.30 -11.54 -15.05
CA GLU A 131 1.00 -10.81 -15.10
C GLU A 131 1.84 -11.03 -13.83
N ILE A 132 1.20 -11.15 -12.66
CA ILE A 132 1.89 -11.51 -11.40
C ILE A 132 2.46 -12.94 -11.50
N GLN A 133 1.66 -13.89 -11.99
CA GLN A 133 2.09 -15.28 -12.21
C GLN A 133 3.23 -15.37 -13.20
N GLU A 134 3.14 -14.67 -14.34
CA GLU A 134 4.20 -14.56 -15.33
C GLU A 134 5.49 -14.00 -14.75
N ALA A 135 5.41 -12.99 -13.88
CA ALA A 135 6.58 -12.41 -13.20
C ALA A 135 7.27 -13.43 -12.29
N LEU A 136 6.51 -14.28 -11.59
CA LEU A 136 7.07 -15.37 -10.76
C LEU A 136 7.75 -16.44 -11.61
N VAL A 137 7.18 -16.80 -12.76
CA VAL A 137 7.81 -17.73 -13.70
C VAL A 137 9.09 -17.13 -14.30
N ALA A 138 9.05 -15.86 -14.69
CA ALA A 138 10.21 -15.15 -15.24
C ALA A 138 11.35 -15.01 -14.22
N ALA A 139 11.03 -14.90 -12.93
CA ALA A 139 12.01 -14.91 -11.84
C ALA A 139 12.58 -16.30 -11.53
N GLY A 140 11.99 -17.37 -12.09
CA GLY A 140 12.39 -18.76 -11.81
C GLY A 140 11.89 -19.29 -10.47
N ASP A 141 10.95 -18.60 -9.82
CA ASP A 141 10.35 -19.00 -8.53
C ASP A 141 9.28 -20.10 -8.71
N LYS A 142 8.52 -20.02 -9.81
CA LYS A 142 7.44 -20.95 -10.15
C LYS A 142 7.61 -21.53 -11.56
N THR A 143 6.95 -22.65 -11.83
CA THR A 143 6.84 -23.20 -13.19
C THR A 143 5.71 -22.53 -13.96
N SER A 144 5.68 -22.69 -15.29
CA SER A 144 4.64 -22.13 -16.17
C SER A 144 3.21 -22.58 -15.82
N ASP A 145 3.06 -23.66 -15.05
CA ASP A 145 1.76 -24.22 -14.66
C ASP A 145 0.95 -23.28 -13.75
N ILE A 146 1.61 -22.30 -13.11
CA ILE A 146 0.92 -21.32 -12.27
C ILE A 146 0.14 -20.29 -13.10
N ILE A 147 0.53 -20.04 -14.36
CA ILE A 147 -0.10 -19.04 -15.23
C ILE A 147 -1.53 -19.47 -15.56
N GLY A 148 -2.49 -18.61 -15.22
CA GLY A 148 -3.94 -18.89 -15.34
C GLY A 148 -4.49 -19.84 -14.27
N SER A 149 -3.68 -20.24 -13.29
CA SER A 149 -4.12 -21.07 -12.16
C SER A 149 -4.76 -20.23 -11.06
N SER A 150 -5.38 -20.94 -10.10
CA SER A 150 -5.90 -20.37 -8.85
C SER A 150 -4.97 -20.65 -7.66
N GLU A 151 -3.66 -20.74 -7.91
CA GLU A 151 -2.68 -20.97 -6.84
C GLU A 151 -2.50 -19.70 -5.99
N TRP A 152 -2.62 -19.87 -4.67
CA TRP A 152 -2.32 -18.82 -3.69
C TRP A 152 -0.80 -18.55 -3.60
N ILE A 153 -0.43 -17.28 -3.38
CA ILE A 153 0.96 -16.84 -3.21
C ILE A 153 1.16 -16.16 -1.85
N GLY A 154 2.40 -16.14 -1.34
CA GLY A 154 2.75 -15.54 -0.05
C GLY A 154 3.58 -14.25 -0.15
N CYS A 155 4.08 -13.80 1.01
CA CYS A 155 4.89 -12.58 1.10
C CYS A 155 6.22 -12.64 0.33
N PHE A 156 6.80 -13.84 0.16
CA PHE A 156 8.05 -14.00 -0.60
C PHE A 156 7.79 -13.84 -2.10
N GLU A 157 6.73 -14.44 -2.63
CA GLU A 157 6.30 -14.22 -4.01
C GLU A 157 5.93 -12.75 -4.28
N ILE A 158 5.23 -12.10 -3.33
CA ILE A 158 4.95 -10.65 -3.41
C ILE A 158 6.25 -9.84 -3.51
N GLN A 159 7.24 -10.12 -2.65
CA GLN A 159 8.55 -9.47 -2.70
C GLN A 159 9.22 -9.71 -4.06
N GLN A 160 9.21 -10.93 -4.57
CA GLN A 160 9.82 -11.28 -5.85
C GLN A 160 9.17 -10.53 -7.04
N VAL A 161 7.84 -10.36 -7.00
CA VAL A 161 7.12 -9.58 -8.02
C VAL A 161 7.44 -8.09 -7.88
N LEU A 162 7.50 -7.55 -6.66
CA LEU A 162 7.95 -6.16 -6.44
C LEU A 162 9.37 -5.92 -6.98
N ASP A 163 10.29 -6.87 -6.76
CA ASP A 163 11.66 -6.80 -7.28
C ASP A 163 11.67 -6.75 -8.81
N SER A 164 10.82 -7.56 -9.47
CA SER A 164 10.66 -7.54 -10.94
C SER A 164 10.14 -6.19 -11.47
N LEU A 165 9.38 -5.45 -10.64
CA LEU A 165 8.88 -4.12 -10.95
C LEU A 165 9.92 -3.02 -10.68
N GLY A 166 11.02 -3.35 -9.99
CA GLY A 166 12.11 -2.43 -9.62
C GLY A 166 12.00 -1.88 -8.19
N PHE A 167 11.20 -2.52 -7.33
CA PHE A 167 10.99 -2.11 -5.94
C PHE A 167 11.52 -3.16 -4.98
N THR A 168 12.08 -2.73 -3.86
CA THR A 168 12.55 -3.67 -2.83
C THR A 168 11.53 -3.75 -1.70
N ALA A 169 11.48 -4.89 -1.01
CA ALA A 169 10.69 -5.06 0.20
C ALA A 169 11.51 -5.75 1.29
N LYS A 170 11.15 -5.50 2.56
CA LYS A 170 11.68 -6.22 3.72
C LYS A 170 10.68 -7.29 4.16
N ILE A 171 11.17 -8.48 4.48
CA ILE A 171 10.34 -9.53 5.11
C ILE A 171 10.58 -9.53 6.62
N ILE A 172 9.49 -9.49 7.39
CA ILE A 172 9.49 -9.79 8.83
C ILE A 172 8.77 -11.12 9.02
N ASN A 173 9.40 -12.05 9.74
CA ASN A 173 8.75 -13.29 10.17
C ASN A 173 8.31 -13.15 11.64
N VAL A 174 7.04 -13.40 11.88
CA VAL A 174 6.42 -13.50 13.20
C VAL A 174 6.10 -14.98 13.42
N ARG A 175 6.72 -15.61 14.42
CA ARG A 175 6.63 -17.08 14.56
C ARG A 175 5.26 -17.53 15.06
N THR A 176 4.62 -16.70 15.86
CA THR A 176 3.29 -16.93 16.41
C THR A 176 2.51 -15.61 16.44
N GLY A 177 1.20 -15.61 16.16
CA GLY A 177 0.40 -14.37 16.21
C GLY A 177 0.46 -13.65 17.56
N ALA A 178 0.76 -14.37 18.65
CA ALA A 178 0.98 -13.76 19.96
C ALA A 178 2.22 -12.83 20.03
N GLU A 179 3.17 -12.96 19.11
CA GLU A 179 4.41 -12.18 19.06
C GLU A 179 4.29 -10.87 18.30
N PHE A 180 3.16 -10.58 17.65
CA PHE A 180 2.94 -9.31 16.95
C PHE A 180 3.27 -8.03 17.78
N PRO A 181 3.05 -7.96 19.12
CA PRO A 181 3.42 -6.78 19.89
C PRO A 181 4.93 -6.51 19.88
N SER A 182 5.76 -7.54 19.69
CA SER A 182 7.23 -7.43 19.65
C SER A 182 7.74 -6.63 18.45
N ILE A 183 6.95 -6.53 17.37
CA ILE A 183 7.31 -5.79 16.15
C ILE A 183 6.64 -4.41 16.05
N GLY A 184 5.90 -3.97 17.07
CA GLY A 184 5.15 -2.70 17.04
C GLY A 184 6.01 -1.48 16.71
N ARG A 185 7.22 -1.40 17.29
CA ARG A 185 8.20 -0.34 16.99
C ARG A 185 8.65 -0.35 15.53
N GLU A 186 8.85 -1.53 14.97
CA GLU A 186 9.30 -1.69 13.60
C GLU A 186 8.22 -1.26 12.61
N LEU A 187 6.96 -1.63 12.87
CA LEU A 187 5.81 -1.18 12.07
C LEU A 187 5.61 0.34 12.16
N ALA A 188 5.68 0.91 13.37
CA ALA A 188 5.60 2.36 13.56
C ALA A 188 6.71 3.09 12.78
N ASN A 189 7.93 2.57 12.81
CA ASN A 189 9.05 3.12 12.04
C ASN A 189 8.83 2.99 10.53
N HIS A 190 8.34 1.85 10.05
CA HIS A 190 7.99 1.65 8.64
C HIS A 190 7.00 2.70 8.14
N PHE A 191 5.89 2.91 8.85
CA PHE A 191 4.90 3.92 8.45
C PHE A 191 5.40 5.36 8.58
N THR A 192 6.41 5.60 9.42
CA THR A 192 7.05 6.91 9.55
C THR A 192 8.00 7.18 8.39
N VAL A 193 8.86 6.23 8.03
CA VAL A 193 9.92 6.39 7.03
C VAL A 193 9.43 6.08 5.62
N GLU A 194 8.88 4.88 5.42
CA GLU A 194 8.45 4.38 4.12
C GLU A 194 7.00 4.80 3.81
N GLY A 195 6.12 4.62 4.80
CA GLY A 195 4.70 4.96 4.67
C GLY A 195 3.95 4.14 3.62
N SER A 196 4.46 2.99 3.20
CA SER A 196 3.80 2.10 2.23
C SER A 196 2.84 1.12 2.93
N PRO A 197 1.81 0.61 2.23
CA PRO A 197 0.99 -0.50 2.73
C PRO A 197 1.84 -1.77 2.93
N ILE A 198 1.49 -2.57 3.93
CA ILE A 198 2.20 -3.81 4.28
C ILE A 198 1.28 -5.00 3.99
N THR A 199 1.75 -6.02 3.27
CA THR A 199 1.03 -7.30 3.22
C THR A 199 1.39 -8.12 4.45
N VAL A 200 0.40 -8.74 5.07
CA VAL A 200 0.58 -9.77 6.10
C VAL A 200 -0.09 -11.05 5.63
N ALA A 201 0.61 -12.18 5.72
CA ALA A 201 0.12 -13.46 5.25
C ALA A 201 0.40 -14.59 6.26
N GLY A 202 -0.59 -15.44 6.48
CA GLY A 202 -0.56 -16.61 7.36
C GLY A 202 -1.69 -17.57 7.00
N ASP A 203 -1.44 -18.88 7.07
CA ASP A 203 -2.39 -19.96 6.73
C ASP A 203 -3.20 -19.75 5.42
N ARG A 204 -2.51 -19.38 4.32
CA ARG A 204 -3.12 -19.08 3.01
C ARG A 204 -4.12 -17.92 2.99
N LEU A 205 -4.15 -17.11 4.05
CA LEU A 205 -4.86 -15.84 4.08
C LEU A 205 -3.85 -14.70 3.98
N ALA A 206 -4.29 -13.60 3.39
CA ALA A 206 -3.52 -12.38 3.36
C ALA A 206 -4.41 -11.17 3.60
N ASN A 207 -3.92 -10.20 4.36
CA ASN A 207 -4.53 -8.90 4.52
C ASN A 207 -3.52 -7.80 4.24
N THR A 208 -4.01 -6.56 4.12
CA THR A 208 -3.14 -5.38 3.97
C THR A 208 -3.21 -4.52 5.22
N ILE A 209 -2.09 -4.31 5.90
CA ILE A 209 -1.98 -3.38 7.03
C ILE A 209 -1.69 -1.99 6.47
N LEU A 210 -2.56 -1.04 6.79
CA LEU A 210 -2.47 0.37 6.37
C LEU A 210 -1.96 1.29 7.47
N GLY A 211 -1.77 0.78 8.68
CA GLY A 211 -1.28 1.54 9.81
C GLY A 211 -1.33 0.78 11.11
N VAL A 212 -0.74 1.36 12.14
CA VAL A 212 -0.77 0.86 13.51
C VAL A 212 -1.08 1.97 14.50
N ILE A 213 -1.78 1.60 15.56
CA ILE A 213 -1.81 2.36 16.81
C ILE A 213 -0.87 1.65 17.75
N TRP A 214 0.13 2.34 18.25
CA TRP A 214 1.14 1.74 19.11
C TRP A 214 1.43 2.61 20.33
N ASN A 215 1.35 1.99 21.51
CA ASN A 215 1.76 2.59 22.76
C ASN A 215 3.16 2.09 23.10
N GLU A 216 4.13 3.00 23.09
CA GLU A 216 5.54 2.69 23.33
C GLU A 216 5.81 2.25 24.78
N ASN A 217 4.97 2.67 25.74
CA ASN A 217 5.13 2.37 27.16
C ASN A 217 4.54 1.01 27.54
N THR A 218 3.35 0.68 27.01
CA THR A 218 2.63 -0.57 27.33
C THR A 218 2.91 -1.70 26.35
N GLY A 219 3.32 -1.37 25.12
CA GLY A 219 3.41 -2.32 24.02
C GLY A 219 2.08 -2.62 23.34
N ASP A 220 0.98 -1.98 23.76
CA ASP A 220 -0.33 -2.17 23.14
C ASP A 220 -0.29 -1.79 21.66
N LEU A 221 -0.83 -2.67 20.83
CA LEU A 221 -0.75 -2.57 19.39
C LEU A 221 -2.12 -2.90 18.77
N LYS A 222 -2.60 -2.01 17.89
CA LYS A 222 -3.74 -2.26 17.00
C LYS A 222 -3.31 -2.04 15.56
N PHE A 223 -3.98 -2.74 14.66
CA PHE A 223 -3.68 -2.74 13.24
C PHE A 223 -4.85 -2.14 12.48
N LEU A 224 -4.59 -1.21 11.58
CA LEU A 224 -5.58 -0.81 10.59
C LEU A 224 -5.50 -1.80 9.45
N VAL A 225 -6.46 -2.71 9.37
CA VAL A 225 -6.47 -3.82 8.41
C VAL A 225 -7.45 -3.49 7.29
N MET A 226 -6.98 -3.58 6.06
CA MET A 226 -7.79 -3.61 4.85
C MET A 226 -7.92 -5.05 4.37
N ASP A 227 -9.15 -5.48 4.18
CA ASP A 227 -9.52 -6.85 3.91
C ASP A 227 -9.73 -7.09 2.40
N PRO A 228 -8.79 -7.76 1.71
CA PRO A 228 -8.95 -8.08 0.30
C PRO A 228 -10.04 -9.14 0.04
N HIS A 229 -10.57 -9.80 1.08
CA HIS A 229 -11.64 -10.80 0.93
C HIS A 229 -13.03 -10.17 0.82
N TYR A 230 -13.15 -8.84 0.88
CA TYR A 230 -14.40 -8.16 0.59
C TYR A 230 -14.89 -8.56 -0.81
N MET A 231 -16.17 -8.95 -0.92
CA MET A 231 -16.82 -9.41 -2.16
C MET A 231 -18.01 -8.52 -2.56
N GLY A 232 -18.21 -7.40 -1.86
CA GLY A 232 -19.29 -6.49 -2.18
C GLY A 232 -18.92 -5.56 -3.33
N ASP A 233 -19.90 -4.81 -3.80
CA ASP A 233 -19.68 -3.78 -4.82
C ASP A 233 -18.76 -2.66 -4.30
N ASP A 234 -18.15 -1.92 -5.22
CA ASP A 234 -17.32 -0.73 -4.99
C ASP A 234 -18.16 0.49 -4.57
N GLU A 235 -19.02 0.29 -3.56
CA GLU A 235 -19.85 1.31 -2.93
C GLU A 235 -19.19 1.80 -1.63
N TRP A 236 -18.88 3.10 -1.58
CA TRP A 236 -18.10 3.73 -0.52
C TRP A 236 -18.53 3.35 0.90
N ASN A 237 -19.82 3.46 1.22
CA ASN A 237 -20.31 3.18 2.58
C ASN A 237 -20.09 1.72 2.96
N ALA A 238 -20.42 0.81 2.06
CA ALA A 238 -20.34 -0.63 2.30
C ALA A 238 -18.88 -1.12 2.37
N ALA A 239 -18.01 -0.55 1.55
CA ALA A 239 -16.58 -0.84 1.54
C ALA A 239 -15.84 -0.23 2.75
N ILE A 240 -16.21 0.98 3.19
CA ILE A 240 -15.66 1.57 4.42
C ILE A 240 -16.09 0.76 5.65
N GLU A 241 -17.36 0.38 5.74
CA GLU A 241 -17.89 -0.32 6.92
C GLU A 241 -17.35 -1.74 7.07
N ARG A 242 -17.06 -2.43 5.96
CA ARG A 242 -16.73 -3.87 5.96
C ARG A 242 -15.34 -4.21 5.44
N GLY A 243 -14.72 -3.33 4.66
CA GLY A 243 -13.45 -3.58 3.99
C GLY A 243 -12.23 -3.05 4.73
N ILE A 244 -12.39 -2.12 5.68
CA ILE A 244 -11.26 -1.60 6.48
C ILE A 244 -11.68 -1.36 7.93
N ASP A 245 -10.92 -1.90 8.88
CA ASP A 245 -11.23 -1.75 10.30
C ASP A 245 -9.97 -1.81 11.20
N TRP A 246 -10.06 -1.24 12.40
CA TRP A 246 -9.05 -1.35 13.44
C TRP A 246 -9.20 -2.67 14.19
N LYS A 247 -8.19 -3.53 14.05
CA LYS A 247 -8.14 -4.85 14.68
C LYS A 247 -7.17 -4.88 15.86
N GLY A 248 -7.59 -5.56 16.93
CA GLY A 248 -6.73 -5.88 18.06
C GLY A 248 -5.81 -7.06 17.75
N ILE A 249 -5.01 -7.44 18.75
CA ILE A 249 -4.08 -8.57 18.62
C ILE A 249 -4.80 -9.91 18.44
N ASP A 250 -6.02 -10.00 18.96
CA ASP A 250 -6.94 -11.13 18.93
C ASP A 250 -7.45 -11.47 17.51
N PHE A 251 -7.25 -10.55 16.57
CA PHE A 251 -7.53 -10.82 15.15
C PHE A 251 -6.55 -11.84 14.54
N TRP A 252 -5.31 -11.88 15.03
CA TRP A 252 -4.31 -12.81 14.53
C TRP A 252 -4.37 -14.11 15.33
N ASN A 253 -4.40 -15.26 14.63
CA ASN A 253 -4.37 -16.56 15.32
C ASN A 253 -3.07 -16.66 16.15
N PRO A 254 -3.15 -16.81 17.49
CA PRO A 254 -1.98 -16.76 18.36
C PRO A 254 -1.01 -17.92 18.15
N MET A 255 -1.42 -18.99 17.46
CA MET A 255 -0.60 -20.18 17.22
C MET A 255 -0.03 -20.26 15.80
N GLU A 256 -0.44 -19.38 14.89
CA GLU A 256 0.00 -19.37 13.50
C GLU A 256 1.21 -18.47 13.29
N SER A 257 2.06 -18.84 12.33
CA SER A 257 3.15 -18.00 11.88
C SER A 257 2.68 -17.05 10.78
N PHE A 258 3.17 -15.81 10.81
CA PHE A 258 2.88 -14.81 9.82
C PHE A 258 4.17 -14.30 9.19
N ASN A 259 4.12 -14.03 7.90
CA ASN A 259 5.12 -13.23 7.21
C ASN A 259 4.51 -11.88 6.88
N LEU A 260 5.30 -10.81 7.03
CA LEU A 260 4.94 -9.48 6.60
C LEU A 260 5.90 -9.04 5.50
N CYS A 261 5.35 -8.56 4.39
CA CYS A 261 6.09 -7.91 3.32
C CYS A 261 5.94 -6.41 3.44
N LEU A 262 7.06 -5.72 3.71
CA LEU A 262 7.15 -4.28 3.96
C LEU A 262 7.83 -3.60 2.76
N PRO A 263 7.08 -3.07 1.77
CA PRO A 263 7.64 -2.45 0.58
C PRO A 263 8.44 -1.18 0.91
N GLN A 264 9.62 -1.03 0.35
CA GLN A 264 10.51 0.11 0.59
C GLN A 264 10.34 1.18 -0.49
N ARG A 265 10.51 2.43 -0.11
CA ARG A 265 10.42 3.58 -1.00
C ARG A 265 11.73 3.78 -1.77
N PRO A 266 11.70 3.93 -3.09
CA PRO A 266 12.86 4.42 -3.85
C PRO A 266 13.22 5.85 -3.43
N SER A 267 14.50 6.15 -3.30
CA SER A 267 14.97 7.53 -3.05
C SER A 267 14.98 8.37 -4.33
N GLY A 268 14.52 9.61 -4.27
CA GLY A 268 14.66 10.61 -5.35
C GLY A 268 13.36 11.27 -5.82
N VAL A 269 13.47 12.18 -6.79
CA VAL A 269 12.42 13.11 -7.29
C VAL A 269 11.73 12.64 -8.58
#